data_AF-A0A9X6Z8I8-F1
#
_entry.id   AF-A0A9X6Z8I8-F1
#
_cell.length_a   1.000
_cell.length_b   1.000
_cell.length_c   1.000
_cell.angle_alpha   90.00
_cell.angle_beta   90.00
_cell.angle_gamma   90.00
#
_symmetry.space_group_name_H-M   'P 1'
#
loop_
_entity.id
_entity.type
_entity.pdbx_description
1 polymer ?
#
loop_
_entity_poly.entity_id
_entity_poly.type
_entity_poly.pdbx_seq_one_letter_code
_entity_poly.pdbx_strand_id
1 'polypeptide(L)'
;MKKTLWQVVDESKKGKVFVTSKTLFKNLKNVLVMMEKENIVKIHEEWQSLLNKLHKHGDLNKFLKENGGFINDASDDELYTDFANWIVAQGEELFNAFQERGHIAVIEYKKKHKIQRKDYLFECMSYVFHPYIS
;
A
#
# COMPACT_ATOMS: atom_id res chain seq x y z
N MET A 1 -15.65 11.64 -13.51
CA MET A 1 -15.66 12.20 -12.14
C MET A 1 -14.25 12.07 -11.57
N LYS A 2 -13.60 13.16 -11.14
CA LYS A 2 -12.24 13.09 -10.57
C LYS A 2 -12.31 12.35 -9.22
N LYS A 3 -11.62 11.22 -9.11
CA LYS A 3 -11.49 10.47 -7.84
C LYS A 3 -10.16 10.83 -7.18
N THR A 4 -10.10 10.78 -5.86
CA THR A 4 -8.84 10.79 -5.10
C THR A 4 -8.27 9.38 -4.99
N LEU A 5 -6.99 9.25 -4.62
CA LEU A 5 -6.37 7.95 -4.38
C LEU A 5 -7.19 7.10 -3.40
N TRP A 6 -7.61 7.68 -2.28
CA TRP A 6 -8.36 6.95 -1.26
C TRP A 6 -9.72 6.46 -1.74
N GLN A 7 -10.42 7.25 -2.55
CA GLN A 7 -11.67 6.80 -3.17
C GLN A 7 -11.45 5.59 -4.09
N VAL A 8 -10.36 5.58 -4.87
CA VAL A 8 -10.00 4.45 -5.73
C VAL A 8 -9.66 3.21 -4.89
N VAL A 9 -8.88 3.38 -3.83
CA VAL A 9 -8.53 2.29 -2.91
C VAL A 9 -9.77 1.74 -2.21
N ASP A 10 -10.65 2.57 -1.67
CA ASP A 10 -11.86 2.12 -0.98
C ASP A 10 -12.85 1.42 -1.91
N GLU A 11 -13.02 1.94 -3.13
CA GLU A 11 -13.83 1.28 -4.16
C GLU A 11 -13.28 -0.11 -4.51
N SER A 12 -11.96 -0.25 -4.57
CA SER A 12 -11.33 -1.55 -4.83
C SER A 12 -11.57 -2.58 -3.70
N LYS A 13 -11.95 -2.13 -2.51
CA LYS A 13 -12.35 -3.02 -1.40
C LYS A 13 -13.82 -3.41 -1.41
N LYS A 14 -14.65 -2.78 -2.25
CA LYS A 14 -16.09 -3.08 -2.43
C LYS A 14 -16.87 -3.08 -1.11
N GLY A 15 -16.65 -2.06 -0.28
CA GLY A 15 -17.33 -1.90 1.01
C GLY A 15 -16.82 -2.82 2.13
N LYS A 16 -15.74 -3.56 1.90
CA LYS A 16 -15.07 -4.36 2.95
C LYS A 16 -13.98 -3.53 3.63
N VAL A 17 -13.85 -3.69 4.94
CA VAL A 17 -12.74 -3.10 5.70
C VAL A 17 -11.39 -3.64 5.21
N PHE A 18 -11.34 -4.93 4.90
CA PHE A 18 -10.14 -5.63 4.44
C PHE A 18 -10.44 -6.63 3.33
N VAL A 19 -9.52 -6.74 2.37
CA VAL A 19 -9.43 -7.82 1.39
C VAL A 19 -7.97 -8.23 1.24
N THR A 20 -7.73 -9.48 0.84
CA THR A 20 -6.35 -9.95 0.58
C THR A 20 -5.69 -9.10 -0.50
N SER A 21 -4.36 -8.95 -0.46
CA SER A 21 -3.62 -8.18 -1.46
C SER A 21 -3.82 -8.69 -2.88
N LYS A 22 -3.95 -10.02 -3.08
CA LYS A 22 -4.30 -10.59 -4.38
C LYS A 22 -5.66 -10.11 -4.90
N THR A 23 -6.66 -10.09 -4.03
CA THR A 23 -7.98 -9.55 -4.37
C THR A 23 -7.91 -8.04 -4.61
N LEU A 24 -7.18 -7.32 -3.77
CA LEU A 24 -7.03 -5.88 -3.84
C LEU A 24 -6.38 -5.44 -5.16
N PHE A 25 -5.25 -6.04 -5.51
CA PHE A 25 -4.52 -5.77 -6.75
C PHE A 25 -5.40 -5.99 -8.00
N LYS A 26 -6.13 -7.12 -8.03
CA LYS A 26 -7.09 -7.40 -9.11
C LYS A 26 -8.20 -6.35 -9.16
N ASN A 27 -8.74 -5.95 -8.01
CA ASN A 27 -9.82 -4.98 -7.97
C ASN A 27 -9.33 -3.58 -8.35
N LEU A 28 -8.13 -3.16 -7.91
CA LEU A 28 -7.49 -1.91 -8.31
C LEU A 28 -7.37 -1.83 -9.83
N LYS A 29 -6.83 -2.88 -10.48
CA LYS A 29 -6.78 -2.95 -11.95
C LYS A 29 -8.14 -2.74 -12.60
N ASN A 30 -9.19 -3.38 -12.07
CA ASN A 30 -10.54 -3.22 -12.61
C ASN A 30 -11.08 -1.80 -12.43
N VAL A 31 -10.82 -1.14 -11.29
CA VAL A 31 -11.22 0.25 -11.07
C VAL A 31 -10.48 1.17 -12.04
N LEU A 32 -9.16 0.99 -12.20
CA LEU A 32 -8.33 1.82 -13.07
C LEU A 32 -8.70 1.69 -14.55
N VAL A 33 -9.04 0.49 -15.04
CA VAL A 33 -9.49 0.29 -16.44
C VAL A 33 -10.73 1.10 -16.80
N MET A 34 -11.57 1.45 -15.82
CA MET A 34 -12.78 2.24 -16.02
C MET A 34 -12.53 3.75 -15.94
N MET A 35 -11.28 4.18 -15.75
CA MET A 35 -10.91 5.59 -15.59
C MET A 35 -10.15 6.10 -16.82
N GLU A 36 -10.29 7.39 -17.10
CA GLU A 36 -9.47 8.09 -18.10
C GLU A 36 -7.99 8.11 -17.68
N LYS A 37 -7.08 7.97 -18.65
CA LYS A 37 -5.62 7.87 -18.42
C LYS A 37 -5.10 9.05 -17.58
N GLU A 38 -5.56 10.26 -17.86
CA GLU A 38 -5.16 11.49 -17.16
C GLU A 38 -5.52 11.44 -15.66
N ASN A 39 -6.63 10.80 -15.31
CA ASN A 39 -7.01 10.61 -13.92
C ASN A 39 -6.13 9.55 -13.26
N ILE A 40 -5.80 8.45 -13.96
CA ILE A 40 -4.91 7.40 -13.45
C ILE A 40 -3.51 7.96 -13.14
N VAL A 41 -2.98 8.82 -14.02
CA VAL A 41 -1.68 9.49 -13.81
C VAL A 41 -1.71 10.34 -12.52
N LYS A 42 -2.77 11.13 -12.30
CA LYS A 42 -2.91 11.93 -11.07
C LYS A 42 -2.99 11.05 -9.81
N ILE A 43 -3.72 9.93 -9.88
CA ILE A 43 -3.76 8.96 -8.76
C ILE A 43 -2.38 8.37 -8.49
N HIS A 44 -1.62 8.06 -9.54
CA HIS A 44 -0.26 7.57 -9.39
C HIS A 44 0.66 8.62 -8.76
N GLU A 45 0.55 9.90 -9.14
CA GLU A 45 1.30 11.00 -8.51
C GLU A 45 0.95 11.15 -7.02
N GLU A 46 -0.33 11.08 -6.66
CA GLU A 46 -0.77 11.05 -5.26
C GLU A 46 -0.14 9.87 -4.51
N TRP A 47 -0.15 8.68 -5.10
CA TRP A 47 0.47 7.47 -4.54
C TRP A 47 1.96 7.66 -4.28
N GLN A 48 2.71 8.14 -5.27
CA GLN A 48 4.15 8.40 -5.15
C GLN A 48 4.46 9.45 -4.07
N SER A 49 3.61 10.48 -3.94
CA SER A 49 3.75 11.48 -2.88
C SER A 49 3.65 10.86 -1.48
N LEU A 50 2.75 9.89 -1.28
CA LEU A 50 2.63 9.18 -0.01
C LEU A 50 3.82 8.26 0.26
N LEU A 51 4.31 7.53 -0.73
CA LEU A 51 5.52 6.71 -0.58
C LEU A 51 6.73 7.57 -0.17
N ASN A 52 6.89 8.74 -0.80
CA ASN A 52 7.94 9.69 -0.46
C ASN A 52 7.83 10.20 0.99
N LYS A 53 6.61 10.33 1.54
CA LYS A 53 6.43 10.65 2.97
C LYS A 53 6.91 9.51 3.87
N LEU A 54 6.60 8.26 3.52
CA LEU A 54 7.01 7.09 4.31
C LEU A 54 8.54 6.94 4.35
N HIS A 55 9.22 7.13 3.22
CA HIS A 55 10.69 7.06 3.16
C HIS A 55 11.37 8.12 4.04
N LYS A 56 10.80 9.33 4.13
CA LYS A 56 11.34 10.40 4.97
C LYS A 56 11.16 10.17 6.47
N HIS A 57 10.16 9.39 6.86
CA HIS A 57 9.79 9.26 8.28
C HIS A 57 10.71 8.36 9.12
N GLY A 58 11.66 7.63 8.52
CA GLY A 58 12.64 6.79 9.25
C GLY A 58 12.05 5.61 10.04
N ASP A 59 10.76 5.65 10.39
CA ASP A 59 10.04 4.64 11.14
C ASP A 59 9.82 3.35 10.35
N LEU A 60 9.85 3.41 9.01
CA LEU A 60 9.89 2.20 8.18
C LEU A 60 11.19 1.43 8.38
N ASN A 61 12.32 2.14 8.41
CA ASN A 61 13.63 1.54 8.68
C ASN A 61 13.72 1.03 10.12
N LYS A 62 13.15 1.79 11.07
CA LYS A 62 13.07 1.40 12.49
C LYS A 62 12.18 0.16 12.69
N PHE A 63 11.01 0.10 12.06
CA PHE A 63 10.09 -1.05 12.07
C PHE A 63 10.80 -2.35 11.66
N LEU A 64 11.58 -2.29 10.58
CA LEU A 64 12.27 -3.45 10.01
C LEU A 64 13.45 -3.88 10.89
N LYS A 65 14.17 -2.92 11.48
CA LYS A 65 15.28 -3.17 12.41
C LYS A 65 14.84 -3.72 13.76
N GLU A 66 13.75 -3.22 14.33
CA GLU A 66 13.29 -3.56 15.69
C GLU A 66 12.49 -4.87 15.77
N ASN A 67 11.93 -5.36 14.66
CA ASN A 67 11.10 -6.58 14.66
C ASN A 67 11.78 -7.85 14.13
N GLY A 68 13.07 -7.84 13.73
CA GLY A 68 13.93 -9.03 13.53
C GLY A 68 13.30 -10.34 13.00
N GLY A 69 12.24 -10.29 12.17
CA GLY A 69 11.30 -11.42 12.13
C GLY A 69 10.56 -11.64 10.81
N PHE A 70 10.83 -10.81 9.80
CA PHE A 70 10.37 -11.12 8.44
C PHE A 70 11.46 -10.85 7.40
N ILE A 71 12.25 -9.80 7.55
CA ILE A 71 13.27 -9.40 6.57
C ILE A 71 14.58 -9.28 7.35
N ASN A 72 15.36 -10.36 7.36
CA ASN A 72 16.66 -10.37 8.04
C ASN A 72 17.75 -9.65 7.23
N ASP A 73 17.50 -9.40 5.95
CA ASP A 73 18.41 -8.69 5.08
C ASP A 73 17.86 -7.29 4.80
N ALA A 74 18.43 -6.31 5.50
CA ALA A 74 18.25 -4.89 5.24
C ALA A 74 18.93 -4.45 3.92
N SER A 75 18.95 -5.33 2.91
CA SER A 75 19.65 -5.12 1.63
C SER A 75 18.73 -5.26 0.41
N ASP A 76 17.43 -5.44 0.60
CA ASP A 76 16.50 -5.68 -0.52
C ASP A 76 15.54 -4.49 -0.67
N ASP A 77 16.02 -3.41 -1.30
CA ASP A 77 15.29 -2.16 -1.54
C ASP A 77 13.89 -2.38 -2.19
N GLU A 78 13.76 -3.46 -2.96
CA GLU A 78 12.50 -3.89 -3.58
C GLU A 78 11.44 -4.26 -2.55
N LEU A 79 11.85 -4.88 -1.45
CA LEU A 79 10.95 -5.33 -0.39
C LEU A 79 10.46 -4.18 0.50
N TYR A 80 11.31 -3.16 0.68
CA TYR A 80 10.91 -1.89 1.30
C TYR A 80 9.83 -1.20 0.46
N THR A 81 10.06 -1.18 -0.85
CA THR A 81 9.13 -0.60 -1.81
C THR A 81 7.79 -1.34 -1.77
N ASP A 82 7.79 -2.66 -1.84
CA ASP A 82 6.57 -3.47 -1.80
C ASP A 82 5.75 -3.27 -0.52
N PHE A 83 6.42 -3.21 0.63
CA PHE A 83 5.73 -3.02 1.91
C PHE A 83 5.14 -1.62 2.06
N ALA A 84 5.85 -0.57 1.65
CA ALA A 84 5.32 0.80 1.65
C ALA A 84 4.11 0.92 0.71
N ASN A 85 4.20 0.31 -0.48
CA ASN A 85 3.09 0.18 -1.42
C ASN A 85 1.91 -0.57 -0.81
N TRP A 86 2.17 -1.64 -0.06
CA TRP A 86 1.13 -2.38 0.64
C TRP A 86 0.41 -1.53 1.68
N ILE A 87 1.11 -0.74 2.50
CA ILE A 87 0.49 0.17 3.49
C ILE A 87 -0.50 1.12 2.79
N VAL A 88 -0.06 1.78 1.71
CA VAL A 88 -0.93 2.69 0.94
C VAL A 88 -2.14 1.95 0.37
N ALA A 89 -1.93 0.74 -0.17
CA ALA A 89 -3.01 -0.08 -0.71
C ALA A 89 -4.05 -0.48 0.35
N GLN A 90 -3.63 -0.69 1.61
CA GLN A 90 -4.56 -0.97 2.70
C GLN A 90 -5.42 0.25 3.10
N GLY A 91 -5.17 1.43 2.54
CA GLY A 91 -6.04 2.59 2.64
C GLY A 91 -5.66 3.60 3.72
N GLU A 92 -6.40 4.71 3.71
CA GLU A 92 -6.07 5.93 4.45
C GLU A 92 -5.97 5.72 5.97
N GLU A 93 -6.88 4.93 6.55
CA GLU A 93 -6.90 4.67 8.01
C GLU A 93 -5.60 4.02 8.49
N LEU A 94 -5.14 2.96 7.81
CA LEU A 94 -3.89 2.29 8.17
C LEU A 94 -2.70 3.20 7.90
N PHE A 95 -2.71 3.92 6.77
CA PHE A 95 -1.65 4.85 6.42
C PHE A 95 -1.46 5.92 7.51
N ASN A 96 -2.53 6.60 7.91
CA ASN A 96 -2.49 7.65 8.93
C ASN A 96 -2.10 7.08 10.31
N ALA A 97 -2.65 5.92 10.70
CA ALA A 97 -2.27 5.27 11.95
C ALA A 97 -0.79 4.88 11.96
N PHE A 98 -0.24 4.47 10.82
CA PHE A 98 1.20 4.21 10.67
C PHE A 98 2.02 5.49 10.76
N GLN A 99 1.56 6.61 10.20
CA GLN A 99 2.27 7.89 10.34
C GLN A 99 2.32 8.37 11.80
N GLU A 100 1.28 8.10 12.60
CA GLU A 100 1.19 8.53 13.99
C GLU A 100 1.91 7.60 14.97
N ARG A 101 1.70 6.28 14.83
CA ARG A 101 2.11 5.27 15.81
C ARG A 101 3.17 4.31 15.26
N GLY A 102 3.63 4.54 14.05
CA GLY A 102 4.61 3.70 13.37
C GLY A 102 4.13 2.25 13.27
N HIS A 103 5.07 1.34 13.52
CA HIS A 103 4.86 -0.10 13.37
C HIS A 103 3.75 -0.70 14.24
N ILE A 104 3.42 -0.09 15.37
CA ILE A 104 2.39 -0.59 16.28
C ILE A 104 1.05 -0.69 15.56
N ALA A 105 0.71 0.31 14.74
CA ALA A 105 -0.51 0.32 13.93
C ALA A 105 -0.57 -0.87 12.96
N VAL A 106 0.56 -1.25 12.35
CA VAL A 106 0.64 -2.39 11.43
C VAL A 106 0.48 -3.72 12.17
N ILE A 107 1.13 -3.87 13.34
CA ILE A 107 1.02 -5.09 14.16
C ILE A 107 -0.44 -5.32 14.56
N GLU A 108 -1.10 -4.29 15.05
CA GLU A 108 -2.51 -4.32 15.44
C GLU A 108 -3.41 -4.65 14.24
N TYR A 109 -3.21 -4.00 13.11
CA TYR A 109 -3.98 -4.24 11.88
C TYR A 109 -3.82 -5.69 11.39
N LYS A 110 -2.59 -6.20 11.35
CA LYS A 110 -2.32 -7.60 10.98
C LYS A 110 -3.00 -8.59 11.92
N LYS A 111 -2.94 -8.35 13.23
CA LYS A 111 -3.59 -9.21 14.24
C LYS A 111 -5.11 -9.17 14.08
N LYS A 112 -5.69 -7.98 13.90
CA LYS A 112 -7.14 -7.78 13.70
C LYS A 112 -7.65 -8.51 12.46
N HIS A 113 -6.91 -8.47 11.36
CA HIS A 113 -7.32 -9.02 10.06
C HIS A 113 -6.71 -10.39 9.73
N LYS A 114 -5.95 -10.99 10.66
CA LYS A 114 -5.28 -12.30 10.50
C LYS A 114 -4.39 -12.37 9.24
N ILE A 115 -3.66 -11.28 8.95
CA ILE A 115 -2.86 -11.13 7.74
C ILE A 115 -1.57 -11.95 7.85
N GLN A 116 -1.28 -12.75 6.83
CA GLN A 116 -0.08 -13.58 6.75
C GLN A 116 1.02 -12.88 5.95
N ARG A 117 2.26 -13.36 6.09
CA ARG A 117 3.42 -12.84 5.35
C ARG A 117 3.17 -12.73 3.85
N LYS A 118 2.65 -13.81 3.25
CA LYS A 118 2.36 -13.91 1.82
C LYS A 118 1.36 -12.87 1.31
N ASP A 119 0.55 -12.27 2.17
CA ASP A 119 -0.43 -11.28 1.75
C ASP A 119 0.27 -9.97 1.39
N TYR A 120 1.17 -9.44 2.21
CA TYR A 120 1.85 -8.17 1.89
C TYR A 120 3.09 -8.32 1.00
N LEU A 121 3.50 -9.54 0.68
CA LEU A 121 4.51 -9.85 -0.35
C LEU A 121 3.90 -10.16 -1.71
N PHE A 122 2.57 -10.12 -1.82
CA PHE A 122 1.91 -10.36 -3.10
C PHE A 122 2.07 -9.13 -3.99
N GLU A 123 3.07 -9.14 -4.87
CA GLU A 123 3.35 -8.14 -5.93
C GLU A 123 3.49 -6.69 -5.42
N CYS A 124 4.29 -5.87 -6.11
CA CYS A 124 4.29 -4.45 -5.81
C CYS A 124 2.92 -3.84 -6.18
N MET A 125 2.20 -3.26 -5.22
CA MET A 125 0.87 -2.69 -5.49
C MET A 125 0.93 -1.56 -6.51
N SER A 126 2.04 -0.84 -6.65
CA SER A 126 2.21 0.20 -7.68
C SER A 126 2.20 -0.35 -9.11
N TYR A 127 2.44 -1.65 -9.32
CA TYR A 127 2.45 -2.26 -10.66
C TYR A 127 1.07 -2.23 -11.33
N VAL A 128 -0.01 -1.92 -10.60
CA VAL A 128 -1.31 -1.63 -11.20
C VAL A 128 -1.29 -0.41 -12.13
N PHE A 129 -0.34 0.52 -11.94
CA PHE A 129 -0.22 1.74 -12.72
C PHE A 129 0.67 1.60 -13.96
N HIS A 130 1.56 0.60 -14.01
CA HIS A 130 2.54 0.41 -15.09
C HIS A 130 1.96 0.56 -16.52
N PRO A 131 0.79 -0.02 -16.86
CA PRO A 131 0.22 0.10 -18.20
C PRO A 131 -0.19 1.53 -18.62
N TYR A 132 -0.21 2.48 -17.69
CA TYR A 132 -0.76 3.83 -17.91
C TYR A 132 0.29 4.93 -17.79
N ILE A 133 1.42 4.65 -17.15
CA ILE A 133 2.49 5.63 -16.87
C ILE A 133 3.75 5.39 -17.70
N SER A 134 3.71 4.41 -18.60
CA SER A 134 4.74 4.16 -19.61
C SER A 134 4.50 4.95 -20.89
#